data_AF-W3WLY2-F1
#
_entry.id   AF-W3WLY2-F1
#
_cell.length_a   1.000
_cell.length_b   1.000
_cell.length_c   1.000
_cell.angle_alpha   90.00
_cell.angle_beta   90.00
_cell.angle_gamma   90.00
#
_symmetry.space_group_name_H-M   'P 1'
#
loop_
_entity.id
_entity.type
_entity.pdbx_description
1 polymer ?
#
loop_
_entity_poly.entity_id
_entity_poly.type
_entity_poly.pdbx_seq_one_letter_code
_entity_poly.pdbx_strand_id
1 'polypeptide(L)'
;MASYHRVLATFDRSVSLKSVECDYDIHPWDILVDGSRWDGKIRLIGFVDVFFLICYSGESRFEKGIIIYKDDVIIRDILREAALPAGELGLEVINEDEIEAAKAKGREPILERYFKLQSIRGGLDYTITSLGHEVGVKTRYQKTDLRKYEIKIRKGKDLNVKKRIRRGVSQHDLFDLMHDAIRLGIITHAELIGHIVGKTIGGSTMEDVSSKYLEAIMGTKNSKNLALAADR
;
A
#
# COMPACT_ATOMS: atom_id res chain seq x y z
N MET A 1 30.07 4.95 -2.88
CA MET A 1 28.68 4.62 -3.26
C MET A 1 27.98 4.02 -2.05
N ALA A 2 26.72 4.38 -1.79
CA ALA A 2 26.01 3.89 -0.60
C ALA A 2 25.31 2.56 -0.88
N SER A 3 25.09 1.76 0.17
CA SER A 3 24.20 0.62 0.13
C SER A 3 22.74 1.08 0.15
N TYR A 4 21.82 0.32 -0.44
CA TYR A 4 20.38 0.63 -0.35
C TYR A 4 19.87 0.66 1.10
N HIS A 5 20.49 -0.09 2.02
CA HIS A 5 20.17 0.00 3.45
C HIS A 5 20.40 1.40 4.02
N ARG A 6 21.46 2.08 3.55
CA ARG A 6 21.77 3.44 3.96
C ARG A 6 20.78 4.46 3.37
N VAL A 7 20.25 4.19 2.17
CA VAL A 7 19.18 5.00 1.58
C VAL A 7 17.90 4.83 2.38
N LEU A 8 17.49 3.60 2.73
CA LEU A 8 16.33 3.40 3.58
C LEU A 8 16.49 4.08 4.96
N ALA A 9 17.69 4.00 5.54
CA ALA A 9 17.99 4.65 6.81
C ALA A 9 17.85 6.18 6.77
N THR A 10 18.09 6.82 5.61
CA THR A 10 17.84 8.28 5.48
C THR A 10 16.36 8.67 5.53
N PHE A 11 15.45 7.69 5.38
CA PHE A 11 14.01 7.87 5.52
C PHE A 11 13.47 7.26 6.82
N ASP A 12 14.34 6.93 7.79
CA ASP A 12 13.97 6.20 9.01
C ASP A 12 13.23 4.88 8.71
N ARG A 13 13.66 4.21 7.63
CA ARG A 13 13.13 2.92 7.18
C ARG A 13 14.23 1.86 7.20
N SER A 14 13.83 0.61 7.44
CA SER A 14 14.69 -0.57 7.35
C SER A 14 13.87 -1.78 6.93
N VAL A 15 14.48 -2.70 6.18
CA VAL A 15 13.89 -4.00 5.84
C VAL A 15 13.62 -4.89 7.05
N SER A 16 14.25 -4.60 8.20
CA SER A 16 14.03 -5.32 9.45
C SER A 16 12.85 -4.79 10.27
N LEU A 17 12.21 -3.70 9.84
CA LEU A 17 11.05 -3.16 10.54
C LEU A 17 9.85 -4.11 10.42
N LYS A 18 9.06 -4.21 11.48
CA LYS A 18 7.84 -5.02 11.46
C LYS A 18 6.77 -4.48 10.49
N SER A 19 6.87 -3.21 10.10
CA SER A 19 5.98 -2.54 9.13
C SER A 19 6.28 -2.88 7.67
N VAL A 20 7.30 -3.71 7.42
CA VAL A 20 7.61 -4.21 6.07
C VAL A 20 6.58 -5.25 5.67
N GLU A 21 5.87 -4.95 4.60
CA GLU A 21 4.85 -5.80 4.01
C GLU A 21 5.38 -6.60 2.82
N CYS A 22 6.34 -6.03 2.11
CA CYS A 22 7.01 -6.69 1.01
C CYS A 22 8.50 -6.36 1.06
N ASP A 23 9.32 -7.40 0.95
CA ASP A 23 10.73 -7.28 0.63
C ASP A 23 11.04 -8.36 -0.40
N TYR A 24 11.15 -7.96 -1.67
CA TYR A 24 11.26 -8.91 -2.78
C TYR A 24 12.08 -8.35 -3.95
N ASP A 25 12.96 -9.19 -4.50
CA ASP A 25 13.70 -8.87 -5.71
C ASP A 25 12.84 -9.14 -6.95
N ILE A 26 12.62 -8.11 -7.75
CA ILE A 26 11.86 -8.15 -9.01
C ILE A 26 12.84 -8.21 -10.17
N HIS A 27 12.54 -9.07 -11.14
CA HIS A 27 13.30 -9.11 -12.39
C HIS A 27 12.98 -7.87 -13.25
N PRO A 28 13.97 -7.22 -13.89
CA PRO A 28 13.75 -6.14 -14.87
C PRO A 28 12.66 -6.34 -15.93
N TRP A 29 12.38 -7.58 -16.34
CA TRP A 29 11.34 -7.88 -17.33
C TRP A 29 9.93 -7.82 -16.75
N ASP A 30 9.82 -7.87 -15.43
CA ASP A 30 8.58 -7.90 -14.66
C ASP A 30 8.19 -6.51 -14.14
N ILE A 31 8.92 -5.46 -14.49
CA ILE A 31 8.62 -4.08 -14.10
C ILE A 31 8.83 -3.08 -15.23
N LEU A 32 7.92 -2.11 -15.32
CA LEU A 32 8.03 -0.92 -16.14
C LEU A 32 7.72 0.29 -15.26
N VAL A 33 8.57 1.31 -15.31
CA VAL A 33 8.39 2.60 -14.64
C VAL A 33 8.29 3.65 -15.73
N ASP A 34 7.15 4.34 -15.83
CA ASP A 34 6.81 5.31 -16.87
C ASP A 34 7.06 4.77 -18.29
N GLY A 35 6.70 3.50 -18.50
CA GLY A 35 6.90 2.78 -19.77
C GLY A 35 8.34 2.32 -20.03
N SER A 36 9.30 2.69 -19.17
CA SER A 36 10.72 2.32 -19.31
C SER A 36 11.12 1.20 -18.36
N ARG A 37 12.01 0.31 -18.81
CA ARG A 37 12.61 -0.71 -17.94
C ARG A 37 13.80 -0.16 -17.20
N TRP A 38 14.05 -0.71 -16.03
CA TRP A 38 15.27 -0.43 -15.29
C TRP A 38 16.26 -1.56 -15.50
N ASP A 39 17.46 -1.20 -15.94
CA ASP A 39 18.58 -2.13 -16.04
C ASP A 39 19.18 -2.35 -14.65
N GLY A 40 19.40 -3.61 -14.25
CA GLY A 40 19.99 -3.97 -12.95
C GLY A 40 19.10 -4.88 -12.11
N LYS A 41 19.48 -5.18 -10.86
CA LYS A 41 18.61 -5.90 -9.94
C LYS A 41 17.69 -4.90 -9.25
N ILE A 42 16.40 -5.17 -9.21
CA ILE A 42 15.41 -4.24 -8.65
C ILE A 42 14.82 -4.88 -7.40
N ARG A 43 14.76 -4.14 -6.30
CA ARG A 43 14.13 -4.56 -5.06
C ARG A 43 12.88 -3.73 -4.82
N LEU A 44 11.75 -4.41 -4.61
CA LEU A 44 10.52 -3.81 -4.12
C LEU A 44 10.48 -3.97 -2.60
N ILE A 45 10.43 -2.84 -1.90
CA ILE A 45 10.32 -2.78 -0.45
C ILE A 45 9.05 -2.01 -0.12
N GLY A 46 7.99 -2.72 0.21
CA GLY A 46 6.69 -2.15 0.56
C GLY A 46 6.54 -2.03 2.07
N PHE A 47 6.21 -0.83 2.55
CA PHE A 47 5.73 -0.54 3.89
C PHE A 47 4.22 -0.37 3.87
N VAL A 48 3.59 -0.09 5.02
CA VAL A 48 2.14 0.14 5.11
C VAL A 48 1.72 1.41 4.34
N ASP A 49 2.51 2.48 4.45
CA ASP A 49 2.27 3.86 4.00
C ASP A 49 2.93 4.20 2.65
N VAL A 50 4.11 3.64 2.39
CA VAL A 50 4.92 3.91 1.19
C VAL A 50 5.52 2.64 0.64
N PHE A 51 5.99 2.65 -0.61
CA PHE A 51 6.89 1.60 -1.09
C PHE A 51 8.06 2.18 -1.88
N PHE A 52 9.17 1.45 -1.84
CA PHE A 52 10.40 1.79 -2.53
C PHE A 52 10.65 0.80 -3.65
N LEU A 53 11.08 1.32 -4.79
CA LEU A 53 11.70 0.54 -5.86
C LEU A 53 13.14 0.97 -5.96
N ILE A 54 14.06 0.04 -5.69
CA ILE A 54 15.49 0.34 -5.64
C ILE A 54 16.22 -0.54 -6.63
N CYS A 55 16.93 0.09 -7.56
CA CYS A 55 17.88 -0.57 -8.42
C CYS A 55 19.24 -0.64 -7.73
N TYR A 56 19.83 -1.83 -7.71
CA TYR A 56 21.13 -2.07 -7.11
C TYR A 56 22.00 -3.00 -7.96
N SER A 57 23.31 -2.89 -7.79
CA SER A 57 24.32 -3.74 -8.42
C SER A 57 25.27 -4.38 -7.41
N GLY A 58 25.90 -5.49 -7.81
CA GLY A 58 26.88 -6.22 -6.98
C GLY A 58 26.36 -6.57 -5.58
N GLU A 59 27.16 -6.30 -4.55
CA GLU A 59 26.82 -6.45 -3.13
C GLU A 59 25.96 -5.28 -2.61
N SER A 60 24.75 -5.11 -3.14
CA SER A 60 23.77 -4.11 -2.63
C SER A 60 24.13 -2.64 -2.88
N ARG A 61 24.95 -2.35 -3.89
CA ARG A 61 25.33 -0.98 -4.25
C ARG A 61 24.14 -0.26 -4.88
N PHE A 62 23.71 0.84 -4.29
CA PHE A 62 22.62 1.66 -4.79
C PHE A 62 23.00 2.34 -6.12
N GLU A 63 22.12 2.26 -7.12
CA GLU A 63 22.27 2.97 -8.40
C GLU A 63 21.22 4.05 -8.57
N LYS A 64 19.94 3.65 -8.47
CA LYS A 64 18.79 4.54 -8.59
C LYS A 64 17.64 3.99 -7.77
N GLY A 65 16.70 4.83 -7.39
CA GLY A 65 15.49 4.38 -6.73
C GLY A 65 14.41 5.44 -6.75
N ILE A 66 13.19 5.00 -6.49
CA ILE A 66 12.02 5.85 -6.33
C ILE A 66 11.27 5.41 -5.08
N ILE A 67 10.65 6.37 -4.40
CA ILE A 67 9.66 6.12 -3.36
C ILE A 67 8.31 6.60 -3.86
N ILE A 68 7.29 5.79 -3.58
CA ILE A 68 5.93 6.03 -3.99
C ILE A 68 5.06 6.08 -2.75
N TYR A 69 4.25 7.14 -2.66
CA TYR A 69 3.29 7.32 -1.58
C TYR A 69 2.01 6.55 -1.86
N LYS A 70 1.46 5.89 -0.85
CA LYS A 70 0.21 5.14 -0.96
C LYS A 70 -0.96 5.80 -0.25
N ASP A 71 -0.68 6.59 0.78
CA ASP A 71 -1.71 7.26 1.57
C ASP A 71 -2.11 8.61 0.94
N ASP A 72 -3.38 8.75 0.57
CA ASP A 72 -3.93 9.99 0.02
C ASP A 72 -3.87 11.17 0.99
N VAL A 73 -3.87 10.93 2.32
CA VAL A 73 -3.68 12.00 3.32
C VAL A 73 -2.30 12.61 3.16
N ILE A 74 -1.27 11.76 3.12
CA ILE A 74 0.12 12.18 2.94
C ILE A 74 0.31 12.85 1.58
N ILE A 75 -0.29 12.32 0.52
CA ILE A 75 -0.22 12.91 -0.83
C ILE A 75 -0.81 14.33 -0.82
N ARG A 76 -1.98 14.54 -0.20
CA ARG A 76 -2.60 15.87 -0.08
C ARG A 76 -1.75 16.84 0.72
N ASP A 77 -1.17 16.40 1.83
CA ASP A 77 -0.31 17.23 2.66
C ASP A 77 0.95 17.64 1.91
N ILE A 78 1.57 16.72 1.16
CA ILE A 78 2.74 17.01 0.31
C ILE A 78 2.37 18.01 -0.80
N LEU A 79 1.22 17.85 -1.46
CA LEU A 79 0.77 18.79 -2.49
C LEU A 79 0.54 20.19 -1.91
N ARG A 80 -0.06 20.27 -0.72
CA ARG A 80 -0.30 21.53 0.01
C ARG A 80 1.00 22.20 0.43
N GLU A 81 1.95 21.44 0.96
CA GLU A 81 3.28 21.95 1.33
C GLU A 81 4.09 22.37 0.11
N ALA A 82 3.98 21.64 -0.99
CA ALA A 82 4.63 21.95 -2.25
C ALA A 82 4.03 23.18 -2.95
N ALA A 83 2.80 23.57 -2.58
CA ALA A 83 2.00 24.59 -3.26
C ALA A 83 1.79 24.28 -4.76
N LEU A 84 1.73 22.99 -5.11
CA LEU A 84 1.52 22.50 -6.47
C LEU A 84 0.11 21.90 -6.59
N PRO A 85 -0.73 22.34 -7.54
CA PRO A 85 -2.01 21.71 -7.78
C PRO A 85 -1.82 20.33 -8.43
N ALA A 86 -2.67 19.36 -8.08
CA ALA A 86 -2.61 17.99 -8.59
C ALA A 86 -2.61 17.90 -10.13
N GLY A 87 -3.32 18.82 -10.79
CA GLY A 87 -3.42 18.91 -12.24
C GLY A 87 -2.10 19.25 -12.95
N GLU A 88 -1.22 20.04 -12.33
CA GLU A 88 0.10 20.36 -12.92
C GLU A 88 1.04 19.14 -12.95
N LEU A 89 0.85 18.22 -12.01
CA LEU A 89 1.59 16.95 -11.94
C LEU A 89 0.90 15.82 -12.73
N GLY A 90 -0.23 16.12 -13.38
CA GLY A 90 -1.03 15.16 -14.14
C GLY A 90 -1.67 14.07 -13.28
N LEU A 91 -1.87 14.29 -11.98
CA LEU A 91 -2.57 13.35 -11.09
C LEU A 91 -4.07 13.43 -11.33
N GLU A 92 -4.67 12.26 -11.59
CA GLU A 92 -6.11 12.12 -11.75
C GLU A 92 -6.77 11.95 -10.38
N VAL A 93 -7.90 12.61 -10.16
CA VAL A 93 -8.76 12.35 -8.99
C VAL A 93 -9.56 11.10 -9.29
N ILE A 94 -9.46 10.09 -8.44
CA ILE A 94 -10.06 8.76 -8.69
C ILE A 94 -11.51 8.74 -8.23
N ASN A 95 -11.85 9.55 -7.22
CA ASN A 95 -13.13 9.54 -6.54
C ASN A 95 -14.08 10.65 -6.99
N GLU A 96 -13.94 11.13 -8.23
CA GLU A 96 -14.80 12.17 -8.80
C GLU A 96 -16.30 11.79 -8.66
N ASP A 97 -16.66 10.57 -9.03
CA ASP A 97 -18.03 10.04 -8.91
C ASP A 97 -18.56 10.04 -7.47
N GLU A 98 -17.70 9.71 -6.49
CA GLU A 98 -18.08 9.68 -5.06
C GLU A 98 -18.27 11.11 -4.53
N ILE A 99 -17.41 12.04 -4.94
CA ILE A 99 -17.49 13.46 -4.57
C ILE A 99 -18.78 14.07 -5.14
N GLU A 100 -19.10 13.79 -6.40
CA GLU A 100 -20.35 14.24 -7.03
C GLU A 100 -21.58 13.66 -6.32
N ALA A 101 -21.56 12.37 -6.01
CA ALA A 101 -22.65 11.71 -5.28
C ALA A 101 -22.83 12.26 -3.85
N ALA A 102 -21.74 12.63 -3.16
CA ALA A 102 -21.78 13.22 -1.83
C ALA A 102 -22.33 14.66 -1.86
N LYS A 103 -21.91 15.46 -2.85
CA LYS A 103 -22.43 16.82 -3.10
C LYS A 103 -23.92 16.78 -3.40
N ALA A 104 -24.38 15.85 -4.25
CA ALA A 104 -25.79 15.67 -4.58
C ALA A 104 -26.64 15.28 -3.36
N LYS A 105 -26.06 14.59 -2.37
CA LYS A 105 -26.72 14.16 -1.14
C LYS A 105 -26.56 15.14 0.04
N GLY A 106 -25.92 16.30 -0.17
CA GLY A 106 -25.68 17.29 0.88
C GLY A 106 -24.84 16.78 2.06
N ARG A 107 -23.99 15.77 1.82
CA ARG A 107 -23.10 15.21 2.86
C ARG A 107 -21.81 16.03 2.96
N GLU A 108 -21.04 15.78 4.02
CA GLU A 108 -19.70 16.33 4.16
C GLU A 108 -18.83 16.05 2.92
N PRO A 109 -17.95 16.99 2.54
CA PRO A 109 -17.13 16.85 1.35
C PRO A 109 -16.15 15.68 1.51
N ILE A 110 -16.27 14.68 0.65
CA ILE A 110 -15.31 13.58 0.56
C ILE A 110 -14.01 14.15 0.01
N LEU A 111 -12.89 13.83 0.68
CA LEU A 111 -11.57 14.30 0.28
C LEU A 111 -11.07 13.58 -0.97
N GLU A 112 -10.31 14.27 -1.81
CA GLU A 112 -9.78 13.75 -3.08
C GLU A 112 -8.78 12.59 -2.87
N ARG A 113 -8.91 11.54 -3.69
CA ARG A 113 -7.98 10.40 -3.75
C ARG A 113 -7.21 10.41 -5.05
N TYR A 114 -5.91 10.16 -4.97
CA TYR A 114 -4.98 10.17 -6.10
C TYR A 114 -4.23 8.84 -6.28
N PHE A 115 -4.16 8.00 -5.25
CA PHE A 115 -3.50 6.69 -5.37
C PHE A 115 -4.36 5.68 -6.13
N LYS A 116 -3.89 5.26 -7.32
CA LYS A 116 -4.60 4.31 -8.19
C LYS A 116 -3.86 2.98 -8.23
N LEU A 117 -4.50 1.92 -7.77
CA LEU A 117 -4.04 0.55 -7.99
C LEU A 117 -5.05 -0.21 -8.85
N GLN A 118 -4.67 -0.51 -10.09
CA GLN A 118 -5.46 -1.32 -10.99
C GLN A 118 -4.91 -2.74 -11.08
N SER A 119 -5.81 -3.70 -10.91
CA SER A 119 -5.53 -5.13 -11.14
C SER A 119 -6.64 -5.70 -12.01
N ILE A 120 -6.39 -5.83 -13.32
CA ILE A 120 -7.33 -6.49 -14.22
C ILE A 120 -7.48 -7.96 -13.80
N ARG A 121 -8.72 -8.44 -13.59
CA ARG A 121 -9.01 -9.83 -13.24
C ARG A 121 -8.59 -10.74 -14.40
N GLY A 122 -7.65 -11.64 -14.17
CA GLY A 122 -7.01 -12.45 -15.22
C GLY A 122 -5.82 -11.77 -15.92
N GLY A 123 -5.61 -10.46 -15.71
CA GLY A 123 -4.43 -9.76 -16.20
C GLY A 123 -3.16 -10.16 -15.44
N LEU A 124 -2.03 -10.09 -16.14
CA LEU A 124 -0.71 -10.49 -15.63
C LEU A 124 -0.02 -9.41 -14.79
N ASP A 125 -0.48 -8.15 -14.87
CA ASP A 125 0.22 -7.00 -14.31
C ASP A 125 -0.66 -6.18 -13.35
N TYR A 126 -0.02 -5.59 -12.35
CA TYR A 126 -0.53 -4.52 -11.48
C TYR A 126 -0.09 -3.19 -12.07
N THR A 127 -1.02 -2.27 -12.31
CA THR A 127 -0.71 -0.89 -12.72
C THR A 127 -0.95 0.02 -11.52
N ILE A 128 0.07 0.77 -11.16
CA ILE A 128 0.08 1.69 -10.02
C ILE A 128 0.31 3.09 -10.56
N THR A 129 -0.53 4.03 -10.17
CA THR A 129 -0.35 5.43 -10.51
C THR A 129 -0.42 6.24 -9.24
N SER A 130 0.67 6.91 -8.88
CA SER A 130 0.73 7.74 -7.68
C SER A 130 1.85 8.78 -7.76
N LEU A 131 1.89 9.64 -6.76
CA LEU A 131 2.94 10.60 -6.49
C LEU A 131 4.17 9.89 -5.90
N GLY A 132 5.35 10.36 -6.29
CA GLY A 132 6.61 9.91 -5.71
C GLY A 132 7.75 10.88 -5.93
N HIS A 133 8.92 10.50 -5.46
CA HIS A 133 10.17 11.18 -5.75
C HIS A 133 11.31 10.19 -5.97
N GLU A 134 12.31 10.62 -6.72
CA GLU A 134 13.56 9.87 -6.85
C GLU A 134 14.28 9.86 -5.51
N VAL A 135 14.68 8.69 -5.03
CA VAL A 135 15.45 8.55 -3.81
C VAL A 135 16.94 8.46 -4.13
N GLY A 136 17.77 8.95 -3.22
CA GLY A 136 19.21 8.85 -3.31
C GLY A 136 19.87 9.06 -1.96
N VAL A 137 21.20 9.21 -1.96
CA VAL A 137 21.98 9.49 -0.74
C VAL A 137 21.96 10.99 -0.44
N LYS A 138 20.78 11.60 -0.45
CA LYS A 138 20.58 13.02 -0.18
C LYS A 138 19.51 13.16 0.90
N THR A 139 19.72 14.10 1.81
CA THR A 139 18.81 14.37 2.94
C THR A 139 17.81 15.47 2.64
N ARG A 140 17.93 16.15 1.49
CA ARG A 140 17.06 17.25 1.07
C ARG A 140 16.61 17.01 -0.36
N TYR A 141 15.31 16.87 -0.54
CA TYR A 141 14.64 16.78 -1.83
C TYR A 141 14.00 18.14 -2.14
N GLN A 142 14.13 18.61 -3.37
CA GLN A 142 13.47 19.84 -3.78
C GLN A 142 12.01 19.54 -4.12
N LYS A 143 11.14 20.53 -3.92
CA LYS A 143 9.70 20.41 -4.23
C LYS A 143 9.44 20.08 -5.71
N THR A 144 10.36 20.47 -6.58
CA THR A 144 10.37 20.19 -8.03
C THR A 144 10.72 18.75 -8.40
N ASP A 145 11.25 17.97 -7.46
CA ASP A 145 11.61 16.56 -7.68
C ASP A 145 10.39 15.64 -7.57
N LEU A 146 9.26 16.18 -7.13
CA LEU A 146 8.00 15.49 -6.97
C LEU A 146 7.37 15.23 -8.35
N ARG A 147 7.10 13.96 -8.65
CA ARG A 147 6.58 13.54 -9.96
C ARG A 147 5.49 12.49 -9.80
N LYS A 148 4.60 12.43 -10.79
CA LYS A 148 3.70 11.29 -10.99
C LYS A 148 4.50 10.15 -11.60
N TYR A 149 4.31 8.95 -11.07
CA TYR A 149 4.87 7.72 -11.61
C TYR A 149 3.74 6.75 -12.00
N GLU A 150 3.88 6.14 -13.18
CA GLU A 150 3.11 4.99 -13.61
C GLU A 150 4.00 3.73 -13.56
N ILE A 151 3.70 2.83 -12.63
CA ILE A 151 4.48 1.62 -12.41
C ILE A 151 3.64 0.41 -12.77
N LYS A 152 4.13 -0.42 -13.70
CA LYS A 152 3.55 -1.72 -14.04
C LYS A 152 4.42 -2.82 -13.48
N ILE A 153 3.87 -3.65 -12.60
CA ILE A 153 4.56 -4.79 -11.97
C ILE A 153 3.83 -6.08 -12.32
N ARG A 154 4.54 -7.07 -12.83
CA ARG A 154 3.95 -8.39 -13.07
C ARG A 154 3.55 -9.05 -11.76
N LYS A 155 2.36 -9.65 -11.71
CA LYS A 155 1.76 -10.26 -10.51
C LYS A 155 2.53 -11.45 -9.94
N GLY A 156 3.57 -11.92 -10.61
CA GLY A 156 4.31 -13.14 -10.27
C GLY A 156 3.53 -14.41 -10.62
N LYS A 157 4.27 -15.49 -10.90
CA LYS A 157 3.68 -16.81 -11.19
C LYS A 157 3.19 -17.50 -9.91
N ASP A 158 3.89 -17.27 -8.79
CA ASP A 158 3.60 -17.93 -7.51
C ASP A 158 2.58 -17.16 -6.68
N LEU A 159 1.66 -17.89 -6.03
CA LEU A 159 0.64 -17.31 -5.16
C LEU A 159 1.23 -16.53 -3.98
N ASN A 160 2.33 -17.02 -3.39
CA ASN A 160 2.98 -16.35 -2.25
C ASN A 160 3.68 -15.06 -2.66
N VAL A 161 4.31 -15.04 -3.84
CA VAL A 161 4.92 -13.83 -4.41
C VAL A 161 3.82 -12.83 -4.76
N LYS A 162 2.75 -13.29 -5.42
CA LYS A 162 1.59 -12.47 -5.77
C LYS A 162 0.96 -11.80 -4.55
N LYS A 163 0.78 -12.53 -3.45
CA LYS A 163 0.23 -11.99 -2.19
C LYS A 163 1.15 -10.93 -1.59
N ARG A 164 2.46 -11.17 -1.53
CA ARG A 164 3.44 -10.21 -0.99
C ARG A 164 3.51 -8.93 -1.82
N ILE A 165 3.64 -9.05 -3.14
CA ILE A 165 3.68 -7.88 -4.05
C ILE A 165 2.36 -7.10 -3.92
N ARG A 166 1.21 -7.79 -3.96
CA ARG A 166 -0.09 -7.14 -3.81
C ARG A 166 -0.18 -6.35 -2.51
N ARG A 167 0.21 -6.94 -1.38
CA ARG A 167 0.13 -6.31 -0.05
C ARG A 167 1.12 -5.16 0.12
N GLY A 168 2.34 -5.28 -0.42
CA GLY A 168 3.32 -4.19 -0.39
C GLY A 168 2.87 -2.97 -1.18
N VAL A 169 2.18 -3.19 -2.30
CA VAL A 169 1.73 -2.14 -3.22
C VAL A 169 0.34 -1.61 -2.87
N SER A 170 -0.53 -2.39 -2.22
CA SER A 170 -1.88 -1.94 -1.87
C SER A 170 -1.86 -0.84 -0.82
N GLN A 171 -2.81 0.08 -0.96
CA GLN A 171 -3.24 0.94 0.14
C GLN A 171 -3.99 0.08 1.15
N HIS A 172 -3.60 0.18 2.41
CA HIS A 172 -4.23 -0.54 3.51
C HIS A 172 -5.46 0.25 3.97
N ASP A 173 -6.60 -0.43 4.07
CA ASP A 173 -7.82 0.16 4.62
C ASP A 173 -7.74 0.24 6.15
N LEU A 174 -8.69 0.92 6.80
CA LEU A 174 -8.73 1.07 8.26
C LEU A 174 -8.60 -0.27 8.99
N PHE A 175 -9.26 -1.32 8.46
CA PHE A 175 -9.17 -2.67 9.02
C PHE A 175 -7.79 -3.30 8.83
N ASP A 176 -7.16 -3.09 7.68
CA ASP A 176 -5.81 -3.56 7.44
C ASP A 176 -4.81 -2.84 8.36
N LEU A 177 -4.92 -1.51 8.50
CA LEU A 177 -4.13 -0.72 9.45
C LEU A 177 -4.30 -1.22 10.88
N MET A 178 -5.51 -1.63 11.24
CA MET A 178 -5.84 -2.15 12.55
C MET A 178 -5.26 -3.57 12.77
N HIS A 179 -5.33 -4.44 11.75
CA HIS A 179 -4.67 -5.74 11.77
C HIS A 179 -3.14 -5.59 11.82
N ASP A 180 -2.60 -4.61 11.12
CA ASP A 180 -1.19 -4.27 11.14
C ASP A 180 -0.79 -3.75 12.52
N ALA A 181 -1.59 -2.89 13.16
CA ALA A 181 -1.35 -2.46 14.53
C ALA A 181 -1.27 -3.63 15.52
N ILE A 182 -2.08 -4.68 15.32
CA ILE A 182 -1.96 -5.93 16.10
C ILE A 182 -0.66 -6.65 15.80
N ARG A 183 -0.34 -6.87 14.52
CA ARG A 183 0.89 -7.55 14.09
C ARG A 183 2.15 -6.83 14.59
N LEU A 184 2.11 -5.50 14.61
CA LEU A 184 3.17 -4.62 15.09
C LEU A 184 3.26 -4.65 16.63
N GLY A 185 2.21 -5.06 17.32
CA GLY A 185 2.11 -5.09 18.78
C GLY A 185 1.75 -3.75 19.40
N ILE A 186 1.14 -2.85 18.63
CA ILE A 186 0.66 -1.54 19.08
C ILE A 186 -0.66 -1.69 19.83
N ILE A 187 -1.53 -2.59 19.37
CA ILE A 187 -2.86 -2.87 19.95
C ILE A 187 -2.99 -4.37 20.18
N THR A 188 -3.58 -4.78 21.29
CA THR A 188 -3.90 -6.19 21.55
C THR A 188 -5.20 -6.62 20.87
N HIS A 189 -5.36 -7.92 20.57
CA HIS A 189 -6.62 -8.45 20.04
C HIS A 189 -7.83 -8.14 20.96
N ALA A 190 -7.61 -8.01 22.28
CA ALA A 190 -8.65 -7.68 23.23
C ALA A 190 -9.09 -6.21 23.12
N GLU A 191 -8.14 -5.27 23.02
CA GLU A 191 -8.41 -3.85 22.80
C GLU A 191 -9.09 -3.61 21.45
N LEU A 192 -8.73 -4.40 20.43
CA LEU A 192 -9.39 -4.40 19.12
C LEU A 192 -10.88 -4.71 19.23
N ILE A 193 -11.22 -5.84 19.87
CA ILE A 193 -12.60 -6.28 20.06
C ILE A 193 -13.36 -5.21 20.86
N GLY A 194 -12.74 -4.64 21.90
CA GLY A 194 -13.32 -3.54 22.67
C GLY A 194 -13.59 -2.28 21.84
N HIS A 195 -12.66 -1.87 20.98
CA HIS A 195 -12.81 -0.68 20.13
C HIS A 195 -13.86 -0.85 19.02
N ILE A 196 -13.95 -2.05 18.44
CA ILE A 196 -14.97 -2.36 17.41
C ILE A 196 -16.35 -2.40 18.06
N VAL A 197 -16.52 -3.14 19.16
CA VAL A 197 -17.80 -3.26 19.87
C VAL A 197 -18.24 -1.91 20.48
N GLY A 198 -17.30 -1.08 20.92
CA GLY A 198 -17.59 0.22 21.52
C GLY A 198 -17.95 1.35 20.55
N LYS A 199 -17.70 1.20 19.24
CA LYS A 199 -17.94 2.26 18.23
C LYS A 199 -19.00 1.92 17.16
N THR A 200 -19.67 0.78 17.22
CA THR A 200 -20.68 0.33 16.23
C THR A 200 -22.06 1.00 16.34
N ILE A 201 -22.14 2.25 16.82
CA ILE A 201 -23.38 3.04 16.71
C ILE A 201 -23.47 3.57 15.26
N GLY A 202 -23.91 2.72 14.33
CA GLY A 202 -24.43 3.13 13.02
C GLY A 202 -23.79 2.47 11.79
N GLY A 203 -24.47 1.46 11.23
CA GLY A 203 -24.31 1.05 9.82
C GLY A 203 -24.15 -0.45 9.57
N SER A 204 -24.99 -1.00 8.69
CA SER A 204 -25.20 -2.44 8.45
C SER A 204 -24.03 -3.21 7.82
N THR A 205 -23.04 -2.56 7.21
CA THR A 205 -21.93 -3.25 6.53
C THR A 205 -20.76 -3.62 7.46
N MET A 206 -20.59 -2.91 8.58
CA MET A 206 -19.57 -3.24 9.58
C MET A 206 -19.99 -4.39 10.50
N GLU A 207 -21.29 -4.57 10.71
CA GLU A 207 -21.85 -5.64 11.54
C GLU A 207 -21.56 -7.04 10.95
N ASP A 208 -21.78 -7.23 9.64
CA ASP A 208 -21.55 -8.49 8.91
C ASP A 208 -20.08 -8.95 8.85
N VAL A 209 -19.14 -8.02 8.96
CA VAL A 209 -17.70 -8.33 8.95
C VAL A 209 -17.20 -8.58 10.37
N SER A 210 -17.75 -7.87 11.36
CA SER A 210 -17.47 -8.12 12.78
C SER A 210 -17.94 -9.50 13.22
N SER A 211 -19.11 -9.94 12.76
CA SER A 211 -19.65 -11.27 13.05
C SER A 211 -18.77 -12.37 12.48
N LYS A 212 -18.28 -12.24 11.23
CA LYS A 212 -17.34 -13.19 10.62
C LYS A 212 -15.99 -13.27 11.34
N TYR A 213 -15.47 -12.15 11.81
CA TYR A 213 -14.21 -12.13 12.57
C TYR A 213 -14.39 -12.75 13.96
N LEU A 214 -15.49 -12.43 14.66
CA LEU A 214 -15.88 -13.07 15.91
C LEU A 214 -16.11 -14.57 15.74
N GLU A 215 -16.75 -14.99 14.65
CA GLU A 215 -16.99 -16.39 14.31
C GLU A 215 -15.67 -17.13 14.00
N ALA A 216 -14.71 -16.49 13.31
CA ALA A 216 -13.39 -17.07 13.08
C ALA A 216 -12.57 -17.23 14.39
N ILE A 217 -12.62 -16.24 15.28
CA ILE A 217 -11.94 -16.31 16.59
C ILE A 217 -12.61 -17.32 17.52
N MET A 218 -13.94 -17.30 17.61
CA MET A 218 -14.71 -18.23 18.46
C MET A 218 -14.67 -19.66 17.89
N GLY A 219 -14.68 -19.82 16.57
CA GLY A 219 -14.54 -21.09 15.87
C GLY A 219 -13.19 -21.77 16.09
N THR A 220 -12.14 -21.01 16.39
CA THR A 220 -10.80 -21.56 16.71
C THR A 220 -10.77 -22.26 18.09
N LYS A 221 -11.75 -22.02 18.97
CA LYS A 221 -11.82 -22.69 20.29
C LYS A 221 -12.57 -24.04 20.29
N ASN A 222 -13.27 -24.39 19.21
CA ASN A 222 -13.93 -25.70 19.07
C ASN A 222 -13.35 -26.49 17.89
N SER A 223 -12.04 -26.77 17.93
CA SER A 223 -11.46 -27.84 17.12
C SER A 223 -11.88 -29.21 17.68
N LYS A 224 -13.11 -29.64 17.39
CA LYS A 224 -13.48 -31.05 17.36
C LYS A 224 -14.38 -31.31 16.14
N ASN A 225 -13.74 -31.87 15.11
CA ASN A 225 -14.33 -32.64 14.01
C ASN A 225 -15.58 -32.04 13.33
N LEU A 226 -15.39 -31.31 12.22
CA LEU A 226 -16.46 -31.21 11.22
C LEU A 226 -16.38 -32.42 10.29
N ALA A 227 -17.29 -33.37 10.52
CA ALA A 227 -17.59 -34.44 9.60
C ALA A 227 -18.18 -33.86 8.30
N LEU A 228 -17.82 -34.48 7.18
CA LEU A 228 -18.50 -34.32 5.89
C LEU A 228 -20.02 -34.52 6.07
N ALA A 229 -20.80 -33.50 5.74
CA ALA A 229 -22.21 -33.64 5.44
C ALA A 229 -22.48 -32.86 4.15
N ALA A 230 -22.24 -33.54 3.03
CA ALA A 230 -22.98 -33.26 1.82
C ALA A 230 -24.35 -33.92 1.98
N ASP A 231 -25.43 -33.14 2.00
CA ASP A 231 -26.70 -33.54 1.42
C ASP A 231 -27.68 -32.36 1.33
N ARG A 232 -27.92 -31.92 0.10
CA ARG A 232 -29.27 -31.70 -0.47
C ARG A 232 -29.17 -31.46 -1.97
#